data_AF-A0A924QZ37-F1
#
_entry.id   AF-A0A924QZ37-F1
#
_cell.length_a   1.000
_cell.length_b   1.000
_cell.length_c   1.000
_cell.angle_alpha   90.00
_cell.angle_beta   90.00
_cell.angle_gamma   90.00
#
_symmetry.space_group_name_H-M   'P 1'
#
loop_
_entity.id
_entity.type
_entity.pdbx_description
1 polymer ?
#
loop_
_entity_poly.entity_id
_entity_poly.type
_entity_poly.pdbx_seq_one_letter_code
_entity_poly.pdbx_strand_id
1 'polypeptide(L)'
;MSDQLPELRKFAEALTRQAADRIRQAGRSAVVQEKAAGDWFSILDADIELFIRQHIAQVYPDHGFLGEEGGAVGAHGANDLVWVV
;
A
#
# COMPACT_ATOMS: atom_id res chain seq x y z
N MET A 1 14.02 9.59 14.84
CA MET A 1 13.49 9.33 13.48
C MET A 1 14.56 8.83 12.50
N SER A 2 15.77 9.43 12.40
CA SER A 2 16.76 9.00 11.38
C SER A 2 17.20 7.54 11.50
N ASP A 3 17.28 7.00 12.72
CA ASP A 3 17.88 5.68 12.97
C ASP A 3 16.98 4.51 12.53
N GLN A 4 15.68 4.77 12.30
CA GLN A 4 14.72 3.74 11.87
C GLN A 4 14.50 3.73 10.35
N LEU A 5 14.88 4.80 9.63
CA LEU A 5 14.67 4.90 8.18
C LEU A 5 15.30 3.74 7.38
N PRO A 6 16.51 3.24 7.70
CA PRO A 6 17.07 2.10 6.98
C PRO A 6 16.23 0.83 7.09
N GLU A 7 15.68 0.54 8.26
CA GLU A 7 14.85 -0.65 8.49
C GLU A 7 13.47 -0.50 7.84
N LEU A 8 12.84 0.68 7.95
CA LEU A 8 11.59 0.98 7.25
C LEU A 8 11.75 0.83 5.73
N ARG A 9 12.87 1.31 5.19
CA ARG A 9 13.19 1.17 3.77
C ARG A 9 13.36 -0.30 3.37
N LYS A 10 14.13 -1.09 4.14
CA LYS A 10 14.32 -2.52 3.85
C LYS A 10 13.00 -3.27 3.87
N PHE A 11 12.14 -2.97 4.85
CA PHE A 11 10.80 -3.53 4.93
C PHE A 11 9.97 -3.15 3.68
N ALA A 12 9.96 -1.87 3.31
CA ALA A 12 9.26 -1.40 2.12
C ALA A 12 9.74 -2.13 0.86
N GLU A 13 11.05 -2.21 0.64
CA GLU A 13 11.62 -2.89 -0.52
C GLU A 13 11.24 -4.38 -0.57
N ALA A 14 11.22 -5.07 0.58
CA ALA A 14 10.80 -6.46 0.65
C ALA A 14 9.30 -6.63 0.36
N LEU A 15 8.45 -5.79 0.95
CA LEU A 15 7.01 -5.83 0.76
C LEU A 15 6.61 -5.50 -0.68
N THR A 16 7.22 -4.49 -1.29
CA THR A 16 6.96 -4.11 -2.68
C THR A 16 7.38 -5.19 -3.66
N ARG A 17 8.45 -5.97 -3.38
CA ARG A 17 8.81 -7.14 -4.21
C ARG A 17 7.72 -8.21 -4.17
N GLN A 18 7.16 -8.48 -3.00
CA GLN A 18 6.05 -9.43 -2.87
C GLN A 18 4.78 -8.94 -3.58
N ALA A 19 4.46 -7.65 -3.48
CA ALA A 19 3.38 -7.04 -4.24
C ALA A 19 3.60 -7.17 -5.76
N ALA A 20 4.82 -6.90 -6.23
CA ALA A 20 5.18 -7.05 -7.64
C ALA A 20 5.06 -8.49 -8.13
N ASP A 21 5.43 -9.47 -7.31
CA ASP A 21 5.26 -10.89 -7.65
C ASP A 21 3.78 -11.28 -7.75
N ARG A 22 2.91 -10.76 -6.88
CA ARG A 22 1.45 -10.93 -6.99
C ARG A 22 0.90 -10.32 -8.27
N ILE A 23 1.33 -9.12 -8.63
CA ILE A 23 0.95 -8.46 -9.90
C ILE A 23 1.34 -9.33 -11.10
N ARG A 24 2.57 -9.85 -11.11
CA ARG A 24 3.04 -10.74 -12.19
C ARG A 24 2.23 -12.03 -12.28
N GLN A 25 1.80 -12.59 -11.15
CA GLN A 25 0.99 -13.81 -11.09
C GLN A 25 -0.45 -13.59 -11.58
N ALA A 26 -1.04 -12.43 -11.29
CA ALA A 26 -2.37 -12.07 -11.79
C ALA A 26 -2.41 -11.94 -13.33
N GLY A 27 -1.27 -11.62 -13.95
CA GLY A 27 -1.14 -11.53 -15.40
C GLY A 27 -1.99 -10.40 -15.99
N ARG A 28 -2.35 -10.51 -17.28
CA ARG A 28 -3.14 -9.50 -18.01
C ARG A 28 -4.65 -9.59 -17.79
N SER A 29 -5.10 -10.42 -16.86
CA SER A 29 -6.52 -10.77 -16.69
C SER A 29 -7.22 -9.95 -15.60
N ALA A 30 -6.58 -8.92 -15.06
CA ALA A 30 -7.20 -8.05 -14.05
C ALA A 30 -8.43 -7.35 -14.65
N VAL A 31 -9.55 -7.42 -13.93
CA VAL A 31 -10.78 -6.73 -14.30
C VAL A 31 -10.58 -5.24 -14.07
N VAL A 32 -10.68 -4.44 -15.14
CA VAL A 32 -10.56 -2.98 -15.12
C VAL A 32 -11.95 -2.36 -15.11
N GLN A 33 -12.12 -1.30 -14.34
CA GLN A 33 -13.33 -0.51 -14.15
C GLN A 33 -12.99 0.98 -14.22
N GLU A 34 -13.97 1.80 -14.59
CA GLU A 34 -13.83 3.26 -14.65
C GLU A 34 -14.50 3.87 -13.40
N LYS A 35 -13.73 4.61 -12.59
CA LYS A 35 -14.23 5.33 -11.40
C LYS A 35 -14.95 6.62 -11.79
N ALA A 36 -14.37 7.33 -12.76
CA ALA A 36 -14.87 8.57 -13.33
C ALA A 36 -14.35 8.67 -14.77
N ALA A 37 -14.90 9.58 -15.58
CA ALA A 37 -14.49 9.71 -16.98
C ALA A 37 -12.96 9.90 -17.12
N GLY A 38 -12.29 8.89 -17.68
CA GLY A 38 -10.83 8.87 -17.84
C GLY A 38 -10.02 8.39 -16.63
N ASP A 39 -10.68 7.98 -15.54
CA ASP A 39 -10.07 7.47 -14.31
C ASP A 39 -10.38 5.97 -14.16
N TRP A 40 -9.35 5.14 -14.29
CA TRP A 40 -9.46 3.69 -14.38
C TRP A 40 -8.78 3.03 -13.19
N PHE A 41 -9.43 2.01 -12.64
CA PHE A 41 -8.86 1.16 -11.61
C PHE A 41 -9.12 -0.30 -11.94
N SER A 42 -8.26 -1.19 -11.49
CA SER A 42 -8.51 -2.61 -11.53
C SER A 42 -8.79 -3.15 -10.14
N ILE A 43 -9.50 -4.28 -10.09
CA ILE A 43 -9.66 -5.03 -8.83
C ILE A 43 -8.28 -5.41 -8.26
N LEU A 44 -7.28 -5.59 -9.13
CA LEU A 44 -5.91 -5.88 -8.72
C LEU A 44 -5.27 -4.72 -7.96
N ASP A 45 -5.57 -3.45 -8.32
CA ASP A 45 -5.03 -2.28 -7.61
C ASP A 45 -5.51 -2.26 -6.16
N ALA A 46 -6.82 -2.45 -5.96
CA ALA A 46 -7.42 -2.57 -4.62
C ALA A 46 -6.88 -3.76 -3.82
N ASP A 47 -6.70 -4.93 -4.46
CA ASP A 47 -6.15 -6.13 -3.82
C ASP A 47 -4.69 -5.96 -3.38
N ILE A 48 -3.87 -5.27 -4.19
CA ILE A 48 -2.47 -4.99 -3.88
C ILE A 48 -2.36 -3.96 -2.77
N GLU A 49 -3.15 -2.90 -2.80
CA GLU A 49 -3.18 -1.92 -1.72
C GLU A 49 -3.59 -2.57 -0.40
N LEU A 50 -4.65 -3.39 -0.42
CA LEU A 50 -5.11 -4.12 0.77
C LEU A 50 -4.02 -5.04 1.32
N PHE A 51 -3.29 -5.74 0.45
CA PHE A 51 -2.16 -6.58 0.84
C PHE A 51 -1.06 -5.76 1.53
N ILE A 52 -0.65 -4.63 0.95
CA ILE A 52 0.39 -3.76 1.49
C ILE A 52 -0.05 -3.18 2.85
N ARG A 53 -1.28 -2.65 2.91
CA ARG A 53 -1.87 -2.09 4.12
C ARG A 53 -1.90 -3.09 5.27
N GLN A 54 -2.35 -4.32 5.01
CA GLN A 54 -2.42 -5.36 6.04
C GLN A 54 -1.04 -5.73 6.59
N HIS A 55 -0.02 -5.83 5.74
CA HIS A 55 1.34 -6.16 6.19
C HIS A 55 1.99 -5.02 6.96
N ILE A 56 1.76 -3.78 6.54
CA ILE A 56 2.18 -2.60 7.31
C ILE A 56 1.52 -2.60 8.69
N ALA A 57 0.20 -2.79 8.78
CA ALA A 57 -0.51 -2.77 10.06
C ALA A 57 -0.11 -3.94 10.99
N GLN A 58 0.32 -5.07 10.44
CA GLN A 58 0.83 -6.20 11.23
C GLN A 58 2.21 -5.92 11.85
N VAL A 59 3.10 -5.25 11.12
CA VAL A 59 4.47 -4.98 11.57
C VAL A 59 4.58 -3.66 12.33
N TYR A 60 3.78 -2.67 11.94
CA TYR A 60 3.77 -1.31 12.47
C TYR A 60 2.33 -0.88 12.80
N PRO A 61 1.72 -1.45 13.85
CA PRO A 61 0.31 -1.22 14.18
C PRO A 61 -0.01 0.24 14.53
N ASP A 62 0.98 1.01 14.95
CA ASP A 62 0.84 2.42 15.33
C ASP A 62 1.10 3.38 14.16
N HIS A 63 1.44 2.88 12.96
CA HIS A 63 1.68 3.74 11.81
C HIS A 63 0.38 4.04 11.06
N GLY A 64 0.26 5.26 10.54
CA GLY A 64 -0.81 5.63 9.62
C GLY A 64 -0.58 5.07 8.22
N PHE A 65 -1.66 5.00 7.44
CA PHE A 65 -1.65 4.58 6.04
C PHE A 65 -2.52 5.52 5.22
N LEU A 66 -2.03 5.94 4.06
CA LEU A 66 -2.77 6.69 3.06
C LEU A 66 -2.58 6.00 1.71
N GLY A 67 -3.64 5.33 1.25
CA GLY A 67 -3.67 4.68 -0.07
C GLY A 67 -4.55 5.44 -1.06
N GLU A 68 -4.27 5.25 -2.35
CA GLU A 68 -5.09 5.76 -3.45
C GLU A 68 -6.55 5.25 -3.39
N GLU A 69 -6.73 3.96 -3.16
CA GLU A 69 -8.03 3.27 -3.21
C GLU A 69 -8.79 3.35 -1.89
N GLY A 70 -8.08 3.15 -0.77
CA GLY A 70 -8.66 3.01 0.56
C GLY A 70 -8.64 4.27 1.42
N GLY A 71 -7.98 5.35 0.96
CA GLY A 71 -7.85 6.61 1.68
C GLY A 71 -6.99 6.51 2.96
N ALA A 72 -7.21 7.44 3.89
CA ALA A 72 -6.41 7.58 5.11
C ALA A 72 -6.95 6.76 6.30
N VAL A 73 -6.07 6.06 7.02
CA VAL A 73 -6.37 5.34 8.27
C VAL A 73 -5.22 5.50 9.28
N GLY A 74 -5.56 5.62 10.57
CA GLY A 74 -4.59 5.58 11.68
C GLY A 74 -3.71 6.83 11.86
N ALA A 75 -3.74 7.81 10.95
CA ALA A 75 -3.08 9.10 11.17
C ALA A 75 -3.89 9.95 12.15
N HIS A 76 -3.41 10.11 13.39
CA HIS A 76 -4.14 10.77 14.48
C HIS A 76 -3.40 11.99 15.05
N GLY A 77 -2.17 12.28 14.61
CA GLY A 77 -1.43 13.47 15.01
C GLY A 77 -0.29 13.88 14.06
N ALA A 78 0.24 15.09 14.25
CA ALA A 78 1.30 15.68 13.43
C ALA A 78 2.67 14.97 13.53
N ASN A 79 2.82 14.01 14.44
CA ASN A 79 4.06 13.27 14.68
C ASN A 79 3.97 11.79 14.29
N ASP A 80 2.85 11.35 13.71
CA ASP A 80 2.65 9.95 13.35
C ASP A 80 3.38 9.64 12.03
N LEU A 81 4.04 8.48 11.96
CA LEU A 81 4.61 7.98 10.72
C LEU A 81 3.47 7.47 9.82
N VAL A 82 3.37 8.03 8.62
CA VAL A 82 2.37 7.63 7.63
C VAL A 82 3.05 7.01 6.42
N TRP A 83 2.58 5.83 6.03
CA TRP A 83 2.92 5.19 4.77
C TRP A 83 2.00 5.71 3.67
N VAL A 84 2.57 6.21 2.58
CA VAL A 84 1.83 6.65 1.39
C VAL A 84 2.06 5.63 0.30
N VAL A 85 0.98 5.07 -0.23
CA VAL A 85 0.99 4.00 -1.24
C VAL A 85 0.15 4.40 -2.43
#